data_AF-A0A959UNJ9-F1
#
_entry.id   AF-A0A959UNJ9-F1
#
_cell.length_a   1.000
_cell.length_b   1.000
_cell.length_c   1.000
_cell.angle_alpha   90.00
_cell.angle_beta   90.00
_cell.angle_gamma   90.00
#
_symmetry.space_group_name_H-M   'P 1'
#
loop_
_entity.id
_entity.type
_entity.pdbx_description
1 polymer ?
#
loop_
_entity_poly.entity_id
_entity_poly.type
_entity_poly.pdbx_seq_one_letter_code
_entity_poly.pdbx_strand_id
1 'polypeptide(L)' 'HGLTYLFISHDLNVVRYMCDRILVLEQGHIAELGPSDDLYEHPQAEYTRRLLSAVMTGDRQ' A
#
# COMPACT_ATOMS: atom_id res chain seq x y z
N HIS A 1 -24.79 9.99 -4.94
CA HIS A 1 -23.90 9.64 -6.08
C HIS A 1 -22.77 8.78 -5.55
N GLY A 2 -22.54 7.60 -6.11
CA GLY A 2 -21.40 6.73 -5.76
C GLY A 2 -20.21 7.11 -6.63
N LEU A 3 -19.17 7.65 -6.02
CA LEU A 3 -17.98 8.13 -6.71
C LEU A 3 -16.83 7.17 -6.42
N THR A 4 -16.23 6.63 -7.47
CA THR A 4 -15.10 5.70 -7.37
C THR A 4 -13.84 6.41 -7.83
N TYR A 5 -12.77 6.30 -7.05
CA TYR A 5 -11.46 6.85 -7.36
C TYR A 5 -10.42 5.74 -7.45
N LEU A 6 -9.49 5.91 -8.39
CA LEU A 6 -8.26 5.12 -8.47
C LEU A 6 -7.11 6.06 -8.18
N PHE A 7 -6.36 5.77 -7.12
CA PHE A 7 -5.19 6.53 -6.73
C PHE A 7 -3.93 5.68 -6.92
N ILE A 8 -2.89 6.27 -7.51
CA ILE A 8 -1.61 5.61 -7.76
C ILE A 8 -0.51 6.45 -7.11
N SER A 9 0.20 5.85 -6.17
CA SER A 9 1.31 6.49 -5.45
C SER A 9 2.37 5.45 -5.09
N HIS A 10 3.58 5.92 -4.81
CA HIS A 10 4.67 5.13 -4.23
C HIS A 10 4.73 5.29 -2.70
N ASP A 11 4.09 6.33 -2.16
CA ASP A 11 4.02 6.59 -0.73
C ASP A 11 2.81 5.85 -0.14
N LEU A 12 3.10 4.73 0.52
CA LEU A 12 2.08 3.92 1.17
C LEU A 12 1.33 4.74 2.24
N ASN A 13 1.99 5.65 2.98
CA ASN A 13 1.37 6.37 4.10
C ASN A 13 0.20 7.23 3.63
N VAL A 14 0.36 7.89 2.48
CA VAL A 14 -0.72 8.68 1.88
C VAL A 14 -1.85 7.77 1.41
N VAL A 15 -1.53 6.64 0.76
CA VAL A 15 -2.54 5.73 0.20
C VAL A 15 -3.40 5.11 1.30
N ARG A 16 -2.81 4.82 2.47
CA ARG A 16 -3.54 4.29 3.64
C ARG A 16 -4.74 5.14 4.02
N TYR A 17 -4.59 6.47 4.04
CA TYR A 17 -5.66 7.38 4.48
C TYR A 17 -6.65 7.74 3.37
N MET A 18 -6.27 7.51 2.11
CA MET A 18 -7.10 7.91 0.96
C MET A 18 -7.91 6.77 0.35
N CYS A 19 -7.50 5.52 0.56
CA CYS A 19 -8.07 4.37 -0.13
C CYS A 19 -8.65 3.34 0.84
N ASP A 20 -9.83 2.80 0.53
CA ASP A 20 -10.41 1.67 1.27
C ASP A 20 -9.63 0.36 1.01
N ARG A 21 -9.05 0.24 -0.18
CA ARG A 21 -8.32 -0.95 -0.64
C ARG A 21 -7.03 -0.56 -1.34
N ILE A 22 -6.00 -1.37 -1.17
CA ILE A 22 -4.68 -1.15 -1.75
C ILE A 22 -4.28 -2.36 -2.58
N LEU A 23 -3.74 -2.09 -3.76
CA LEU A 23 -3.11 -3.06 -4.65
C LEU A 23 -1.62 -2.73 -4.75
N VAL A 24 -0.76 -3.70 -4.43
CA VAL A 24 0.69 -3.59 -4.56
C VAL A 24 1.11 -4.32 -5.82
N LEU A 25 1.89 -3.65 -6.67
CA LEU A 25 2.48 -4.23 -7.87
C LEU A 25 3.98 -4.47 -7.66
N GLU A 26 4.45 -5.64 -8.09
CA GLU A 26 5.86 -5.97 -8.23
C GLU A 26 6.10 -6.45 -9.66
N GLN A 27 7.00 -5.77 -10.39
CA GLN A 27 7.40 -6.18 -11.75
C GLN A 27 6.22 -6.45 -12.71
N GLY A 28 5.18 -5.60 -12.64
CA GLY A 28 3.99 -5.74 -13.48
C GLY A 28 3.00 -6.82 -13.04
N HIS A 29 3.23 -7.48 -11.91
CA HIS A 29 2.33 -8.47 -11.33
C HIS A 29 1.74 -7.96 -10.01
N ILE A 30 0.53 -8.41 -9.68
CA ILE A 30 -0.09 -8.12 -8.39
C ILE A 30 0.67 -8.93 -7.33
N ALA A 31 1.39 -8.22 -6.46
CA ALA A 31 2.07 -8.82 -5.32
C ALA A 31 1.09 -9.03 -4.17
N GLU A 32 0.19 -8.08 -3.94
CA GLU A 32 -0.80 -8.14 -2.86
C GLU A 32 -2.01 -7.24 -3.14
N LEU A 33 -3.19 -7.63 -2.65
CA LEU A 33 -4.43 -6.86 -2.75
C LEU A 33 -5.28 -7.12 -1.50
N GLY A 34 -5.65 -6.05 -0.79
CA GLY A 34 -6.45 -6.16 0.42
C GLY A 34 -7.00 -4.83 0.91
N PRO A 35 -7.74 -4.83 2.04
CA PRO A 35 -8.04 -3.62 2.80
C PRO A 35 -6.75 -2.86 3.14
N SER A 36 -6.83 -1.53 3.18
CA SER A 36 -5.66 -0.69 3.47
C SER A 36 -5.05 -1.02 4.84
N ASP A 37 -5.88 -1.21 5.87
CA ASP A 37 -5.41 -1.56 7.22
C ASP A 37 -4.74 -2.93 7.29
N ASP A 38 -5.34 -3.97 6.68
CA ASP A 38 -4.76 -5.32 6.64
C ASP A 38 -3.38 -5.33 5.97
N LEU A 39 -3.22 -4.57 4.88
CA LEU A 39 -1.95 -4.50 4.16
C LEU A 39 -0.84 -3.90 5.02
N TYR A 40 -1.22 -3.03 5.98
CA TYR A 40 -0.31 -2.37 6.91
C TYR A 40 0.00 -3.19 8.17
N GLU A 41 -1.03 -3.77 8.78
CA GLU A 41 -0.92 -4.48 10.06
C GLU A 41 -0.50 -5.94 9.86
N HIS A 42 -0.96 -6.55 8.77
CA HIS A 42 -0.77 -7.96 8.46
C HIS A 42 -0.37 -8.21 6.99
N PRO A 43 0.70 -7.54 6.49
CA PRO A 43 1.19 -7.77 5.12
C PRO A 43 1.55 -9.24 4.90
N GLN A 44 0.96 -9.85 3.87
CA GLN A 44 1.17 -11.26 3.52
C GLN A 44 2.35 -11.43 2.57
N ALA A 45 2.52 -10.54 1.59
CA ALA A 45 3.60 -10.64 0.62
C ALA A 45 4.92 -10.12 1.21
N GLU A 46 6.00 -10.84 0.94
CA GLU A 46 7.36 -10.44 1.36
C GLU A 46 7.74 -9.07 0.79
N TYR A 47 7.38 -8.81 -0.47
CA TYR A 47 7.62 -7.52 -1.12
C TYR A 47 6.90 -6.37 -0.41
N THR A 48 5.63 -6.55 -0.05
CA THR A 48 4.86 -5.55 0.72
C THR A 48 5.52 -5.25 2.06
N ARG A 49 5.98 -6.27 2.79
CA ARG A 49 6.72 -6.09 4.06
C ARG A 49 7.98 -5.26 3.86
N ARG A 50 8.74 -5.54 2.80
CA ARG A 50 9.96 -4.79 2.46
C ARG A 50 9.62 -3.32 2.15
N LEU A 51 8.59 -3.07 1.35
CA LEU A 51 8.13 -1.71 1.06
C LEU A 51 7.75 -0.95 2.33
N LEU A 52 6.90 -1.54 3.18
CA LEU A 52 6.48 -0.91 4.45
C LEU A 52 7.67 -0.63 5.37
N SER A 53 8.62 -1.57 5.47
CA SER A 53 9.84 -1.36 6.27
C SER A 53 10.70 -0.21 5.76
N ALA A 54 10.78 -0.01 4.44
CA ALA A 54 11.51 1.08 3.83
C ALA A 54 10.84 2.43 4.09
N VAL A 55 9.50 2.48 4.04
CA VAL A 55 8.72 3.69 4.36
C VAL A 55 8.86 4.07 5.84
N MET A 56 8.81 3.10 6.76
CA MET A 56 8.96 3.37 8.20
C MET A 56 10.40 3.74 8.62
N THR A 57 11.41 3.33 7.85
CA THR A 57 12.82 3.65 8.14
C THR A 57 13.27 4.95 7.46
N GLY A 58 12.57 5.38 6.41
CA GLY A 58 12.90 6.54 5.59
C GLY A 58 12.47 7.90 6.16
N ASP A 59 11.68 7.93 7.24
CA ASP A 59 11.16 9.16 7.84
C ASP A 59 12.19 9.87 8.76
N ARG A 60 13.40 10.06 8.24
CA ARG A 60 14.31 11.14 8.66
C ARG A 60 14.11 12.30 7.69
N GLN A 61 13.11 13.12 7.93
CA GLN A 61 13.02 14.47 7.37
C GLN A 61 13.25 15.50 8.46
#